data_AF-A0A7W1PCL9-F1
#
_entry.id   AF-A0A7W1PCL9-F1
#
_cell.length_a   1.000
_cell.length_b   1.000
_cell.length_c   1.000
_cell.angle_alpha   90.00
_cell.angle_beta   90.00
_cell.angle_gamma   90.00
#
_symmetry.space_group_name_H-M   'P 1'
#
loop_
_entity.id
_entity.type
_entity.pdbx_description
1 polymer ?
#
loop_
_entity_poly.entity_id
_entity_poly.type
_entity_poly.pdbx_seq_one_letter_code
_entity_poly.pdbx_strand_id
1 'polypeptide(L)'
;MLFATGLLAQACGGSTSTNVTGPAGVRCQAAVTNTTSSFTAGGGTGTVAVTVSRECSWNAVSQSPWLVVTAGQEGQGNGTVSYRVEENADPVARQAALVVSDRQVGISQTGAPCRFDVAPASGDVVGAQGGELRVDLRTHAACDWSASSEVVWAQVSPGAGRGDGAVRVDVQANTGSARTLSLLVANQRLTFTQSAV
;
A
#
# COMPACT_ATOMS: atom_id res chain seq x y z
N MET A 1 -28.80 22.29 -97.44
CA MET A 1 -27.52 21.77 -96.91
C MET A 1 -27.41 22.20 -95.45
N LEU A 2 -27.03 21.41 -94.46
CA LEU A 2 -26.88 19.96 -94.22
C LEU A 2 -26.11 19.93 -92.87
N PHE A 3 -26.69 19.33 -91.81
CA PHE A 3 -26.04 18.82 -90.58
C PHE A 3 -25.20 19.80 -89.71
N ALA A 4 -24.98 19.63 -88.41
CA ALA A 4 -25.07 18.46 -87.55
C ALA A 4 -25.37 18.87 -86.09
N THR A 5 -26.16 18.03 -85.42
CA THR A 5 -26.33 17.88 -83.98
C THR A 5 -25.01 17.57 -83.27
N GLY A 6 -24.70 18.29 -82.19
CA GLY A 6 -23.64 17.96 -81.23
C GLY A 6 -24.22 17.81 -79.83
N LEU A 7 -24.40 16.56 -79.39
CA LEU A 7 -24.86 16.18 -78.06
C LEU A 7 -23.64 16.12 -77.13
N LEU A 8 -23.49 17.05 -76.18
CA LEU A 8 -22.46 16.97 -75.13
C LEU A 8 -23.12 16.48 -73.84
N ALA A 9 -22.97 15.19 -73.57
CA ALA A 9 -23.31 14.59 -72.29
C ALA A 9 -22.29 15.03 -71.23
N GLN A 10 -22.73 15.80 -70.24
CA GLN A 10 -21.92 16.09 -69.06
C GLN A 10 -21.92 14.85 -68.15
N ALA A 11 -20.82 14.11 -68.17
CA ALA A 11 -20.61 12.98 -67.27
C ALA A 11 -20.28 13.49 -65.86
N CYS A 12 -21.00 12.96 -64.86
CA CYS A 12 -20.80 13.22 -63.44
C CYS A 12 -19.36 12.88 -63.01
N GLY A 13 -18.57 13.90 -62.67
CA GLY A 13 -17.34 13.72 -61.88
C GLY A 13 -17.71 13.48 -60.41
N GLY A 14 -18.20 12.28 -60.09
CA GLY A 14 -18.39 11.86 -58.71
C GLY A 14 -17.04 11.75 -58.03
N SER A 15 -16.70 12.70 -57.16
CA SER A 15 -15.53 12.58 -56.29
C SER A 15 -15.81 11.47 -55.28
N THR A 16 -15.39 10.25 -55.59
CA THR A 16 -15.33 9.17 -54.60
C THR A 16 -14.17 9.45 -53.66
N SER A 17 -14.47 10.03 -52.50
CA SER A 17 -13.56 10.03 -51.36
C SER A 17 -13.65 8.67 -50.68
N THR A 18 -12.63 7.84 -50.84
CA THR A 18 -12.44 6.67 -49.98
C THR A 18 -11.90 7.18 -48.66
N ASN A 19 -12.78 7.35 -47.67
CA ASN A 19 -12.34 7.37 -46.28
C ASN A 19 -11.77 5.99 -45.97
N VAL A 20 -10.45 5.86 -46.11
CA VAL A 20 -9.73 4.70 -45.59
C VAL A 20 -9.76 4.84 -44.07
N THR A 21 -10.77 4.26 -43.43
CA THR A 21 -10.65 3.81 -42.05
C THR A 21 -9.62 2.69 -42.03
N GLY A 22 -8.34 3.06 -42.02
CA GLY A 22 -7.28 2.15 -41.62
C GLY A 22 -7.54 1.69 -40.18
N PRO A 23 -6.93 0.60 -39.70
CA PRO A 23 -7.07 0.18 -38.31
C PRO A 23 -6.56 1.31 -37.38
N ALA A 24 -7.48 2.14 -36.90
CA ALA A 24 -7.17 3.21 -35.97
C ALA A 24 -6.94 2.56 -34.60
N GLY A 25 -5.67 2.44 -34.20
CA GLY A 25 -5.28 2.12 -32.81
C GLY A 25 -4.26 1.01 -32.59
N VAL A 26 -3.99 0.14 -33.56
CA VAL A 26 -3.19 -1.09 -33.29
C VAL A 26 -1.67 -0.89 -33.43
N ARG A 27 -1.20 0.00 -34.32
CA ARG A 27 0.24 0.09 -34.65
C ARG A 27 1.16 0.56 -33.51
N CYS A 28 0.66 1.45 -32.65
CA CYS A 28 1.38 1.96 -31.49
C CYS A 28 0.82 1.45 -30.17
N GLN A 29 0.09 0.32 -30.21
CA GLN A 29 -0.33 -0.34 -29.01
C GLN A 29 0.89 -0.96 -28.31
N ALA A 30 1.31 -0.35 -27.21
CA ALA A 30 2.45 -0.84 -26.45
C ALA A 30 2.06 -2.12 -25.69
N ALA A 31 2.97 -3.09 -25.67
CA ALA A 31 2.96 -4.18 -24.71
C ALA A 31 3.89 -3.81 -23.57
N VAL A 32 3.42 -4.00 -22.34
CA VAL A 32 4.10 -3.55 -21.13
C VAL A 32 4.21 -4.72 -20.17
N THR A 33 5.44 -5.06 -19.80
CA THR A 33 5.74 -6.18 -18.89
C THR A 33 6.45 -5.64 -17.66
N ASN A 34 5.84 -5.81 -16.48
CA ASN A 34 6.44 -5.42 -15.22
C ASN A 34 7.25 -6.58 -14.62
N THR A 35 8.43 -6.29 -14.10
CA THR A 35 9.29 -7.28 -13.44
C THR A 35 8.85 -7.57 -12.01
N THR A 36 8.36 -6.55 -11.30
CA THR A 36 7.96 -6.64 -9.89
C THR A 36 6.75 -5.76 -9.63
N SER A 37 5.62 -6.33 -9.22
CA SER A 37 4.40 -5.55 -8.93
C SER A 37 4.09 -5.43 -7.44
N SER A 38 4.87 -6.07 -6.56
CA SER A 38 4.66 -6.06 -5.12
C SER A 38 5.95 -5.77 -4.36
N PHE A 39 5.85 -4.91 -3.36
CA PHE A 39 6.96 -4.49 -2.52
C PHE A 39 6.60 -4.61 -1.04
N THR A 40 7.62 -4.84 -0.20
CA THR A 40 7.46 -4.72 1.26
C THR A 40 7.38 -3.26 1.67
N ALA A 41 7.09 -3.01 2.95
CA ALA A 41 7.01 -1.65 3.50
C ALA A 41 8.29 -0.83 3.26
N GLY A 42 9.47 -1.46 3.22
CA GLY A 42 10.74 -0.79 2.96
C GLY A 42 10.88 -0.22 1.54
N GLY A 43 9.98 -0.57 0.62
CA GLY A 43 10.02 -0.15 -0.78
C GLY A 43 11.10 -0.89 -1.57
N GLY A 44 11.57 -0.28 -2.65
CA GLY A 44 12.56 -0.89 -3.53
C GLY A 44 12.58 -0.26 -4.92
N THR A 45 13.24 -0.94 -5.85
CA THR A 45 13.30 -0.52 -7.27
C THR A 45 12.71 -1.59 -8.16
N GLY A 46 12.11 -1.19 -9.26
CA GLY A 46 11.60 -2.09 -10.29
C GLY A 46 11.80 -1.53 -11.69
N THR A 47 11.57 -2.37 -12.68
CA THR A 47 11.61 -1.98 -14.09
C THR A 47 10.40 -2.48 -14.85
N VAL A 48 9.99 -1.71 -15.84
CA VAL A 48 8.95 -2.05 -16.79
C VAL A 48 9.55 -2.07 -18.19
N ALA A 49 9.43 -3.20 -18.88
CA ALA A 49 9.80 -3.32 -20.28
C ALA A 49 8.66 -2.84 -21.18
N VAL A 50 8.99 -2.03 -22.18
CA VAL A 50 8.06 -1.50 -23.18
C VAL A 50 8.43 -2.09 -24.54
N THR A 51 7.47 -2.76 -25.17
CA THR A 51 7.63 -3.31 -26.52
C THR A 51 6.62 -2.65 -27.44
N VAL A 52 7.12 -1.89 -28.42
CA VAL A 52 6.31 -1.18 -29.42
C VAL A 52 7.14 -0.90 -30.69
N SER A 53 6.45 -0.69 -31.81
CA SER A 53 7.06 -0.33 -33.09
C SER A 53 8.00 0.88 -32.97
N ARG A 54 9.13 0.86 -33.69
CA ARG A 54 10.24 1.83 -33.58
C ARG A 54 9.84 3.30 -33.73
N GLU A 55 8.77 3.58 -34.48
CA GLU A 55 8.27 4.91 -34.76
C GLU A 55 7.36 5.47 -33.65
N CYS A 56 6.89 4.61 -32.74
CA CYS A 56 5.93 4.98 -31.72
C CYS A 56 6.64 5.55 -30.49
N SER A 57 6.31 6.80 -30.16
CA SER A 57 6.69 7.41 -28.89
C SER A 57 5.79 6.93 -27.77
N TRP A 58 6.33 6.88 -26.56
CA TRP A 58 5.61 6.54 -25.34
C TRP A 58 6.13 7.40 -24.19
N ASN A 59 5.28 7.55 -23.17
CA ASN A 59 5.63 8.20 -21.92
C ASN A 59 5.21 7.32 -20.74
N ALA A 60 5.87 7.50 -19.60
CA ALA A 60 5.62 6.83 -18.36
C ALA A 60 5.29 7.87 -17.27
N VAL A 61 4.12 7.74 -16.66
CA VAL A 61 3.62 8.68 -15.65
C VAL A 61 3.17 7.91 -14.43
N SER A 62 3.72 8.26 -13.27
CA SER A 62 3.24 7.74 -12.00
C SER A 62 1.97 8.45 -11.56
N GLN A 63 1.00 7.69 -11.06
CA GLN A 63 -0.23 8.21 -10.46
C GLN A 63 -0.10 8.47 -8.95
N SER A 64 1.11 8.36 -8.39
CA SER A 64 1.35 8.58 -6.96
C SER A 64 2.74 9.14 -6.69
N PRO A 65 2.91 10.10 -5.75
CA PRO A 65 4.21 10.70 -5.45
C PRO A 65 5.24 9.70 -4.88
N TRP A 66 4.80 8.65 -4.17
CA TRP A 66 5.72 7.64 -3.59
C TRP A 66 6.22 6.59 -4.60
N LEU A 67 5.69 6.61 -5.83
CA LEU A 67 6.15 5.78 -6.95
C LEU A 67 6.86 6.72 -7.94
N VAL A 68 8.18 6.72 -7.94
CA VAL A 68 8.99 7.69 -8.70
C VAL A 68 9.60 7.03 -9.91
N VAL A 69 9.34 7.56 -11.11
CA VAL A 69 10.06 7.15 -12.33
C VAL A 69 11.47 7.75 -12.26
N THR A 70 12.49 6.89 -12.29
CA THR A 70 13.90 7.29 -12.15
C THR A 70 14.63 7.38 -13.48
N ALA A 71 14.20 6.61 -14.49
CA ALA A 71 14.72 6.68 -15.85
C ALA A 71 13.68 6.18 -16.87
N GLY A 72 13.81 6.62 -18.12
CA GLY A 72 12.88 6.23 -19.19
C GLY A 72 11.48 6.77 -18.97
N GLN A 73 11.34 8.04 -18.57
CA GLN A 73 10.03 8.70 -18.46
C GLN A 73 9.38 8.90 -19.84
N GLU A 74 10.18 9.00 -20.89
CA GLU A 74 9.74 9.06 -22.28
C GLU A 74 10.70 8.26 -23.15
N GLY A 75 10.22 7.82 -24.30
CA GLY A 75 11.03 7.10 -25.27
C GLY A 75 10.30 6.81 -26.57
N GLN A 76 10.99 6.10 -27.46
CA GLN A 76 10.49 5.73 -28.77
C GLN A 76 10.91 4.29 -29.10
N GLY A 77 10.01 3.50 -29.69
CA GLY A 77 10.27 2.09 -29.95
C GLY A 77 10.40 1.28 -28.66
N ASN A 78 11.11 0.16 -28.70
CA ASN A 78 11.32 -0.64 -27.49
C ASN A 78 12.15 0.12 -26.45
N GLY A 79 11.86 -0.08 -25.17
CA GLY A 79 12.60 0.56 -24.10
C GLY A 79 12.32 -0.01 -22.72
N THR A 80 12.87 0.67 -21.71
CA THR A 80 12.72 0.28 -20.32
C THR A 80 12.48 1.51 -19.46
N VAL A 81 11.48 1.42 -18.59
CA VAL A 81 11.18 2.41 -17.56
C VAL A 81 11.71 1.87 -16.24
N SER A 82 12.57 2.63 -15.56
CA SER A 82 13.02 2.30 -14.21
C SER A 82 12.25 3.17 -13.22
N TYR A 83 11.86 2.58 -12.10
CA TYR A 83 11.15 3.29 -11.04
C TYR A 83 11.61 2.85 -9.65
N ARG A 84 11.31 3.70 -8.68
CA ARG A 84 11.53 3.46 -7.25
C ARG A 84 10.21 3.59 -6.51
N VAL A 85 9.98 2.65 -5.60
CA VAL A 85 8.92 2.68 -4.61
C VAL A 85 9.54 3.17 -3.30
N GLU A 86 9.06 4.30 -2.80
CA GLU A 86 9.49 4.84 -1.50
C GLU A 86 8.95 4.01 -0.34
N GLU A 87 9.55 4.15 0.84
CA GLU A 87 9.10 3.46 2.06
C GLU A 87 7.66 3.83 2.42
N ASN A 88 6.90 2.83 2.86
CA ASN A 88 5.60 3.00 3.49
C ASN A 88 5.73 2.78 5.01
N ALA A 89 5.90 3.86 5.76
CA ALA A 89 6.00 3.81 7.23
C ALA A 89 4.64 3.59 7.93
N ASP A 90 3.53 3.71 7.19
CA ASP A 90 2.18 3.48 7.71
C ASP A 90 1.87 1.97 7.72
N PRO A 91 1.22 1.41 8.75
CA PRO A 91 0.79 0.01 8.76
C PRO A 91 -0.32 -0.33 7.75
N VAL A 92 -0.89 0.66 7.07
CA VAL A 92 -1.86 0.46 6.01
C VAL A 92 -1.13 0.23 4.67
N ALA A 93 -1.47 -0.88 4.01
CA ALA A 93 -0.98 -1.16 2.66
C ALA A 93 -1.49 -0.12 1.66
N ARG A 94 -0.66 0.21 0.68
CA ARG A 94 -0.98 1.20 -0.36
C ARG A 94 -0.74 0.65 -1.76
N GLN A 95 -1.43 1.24 -2.73
CA GLN A 95 -1.33 0.86 -4.13
C GLN A 95 -1.23 2.10 -5.01
N ALA A 96 -0.50 1.98 -6.10
CA ALA A 96 -0.37 3.01 -7.12
C ALA A 96 -0.32 2.36 -8.50
N ALA A 97 -0.38 3.22 -9.51
CA ALA A 97 -0.27 2.82 -10.89
C ALA A 97 0.83 3.61 -11.59
N LEU A 98 1.64 2.89 -12.37
CA LEU A 98 2.51 3.47 -13.39
C LEU A 98 1.80 3.32 -14.73
N VAL A 99 1.47 4.43 -15.37
CA VAL A 99 0.85 4.44 -16.70
C VAL A 99 1.95 4.58 -17.73
N VAL A 100 2.05 3.64 -18.67
CA VAL A 100 2.98 3.70 -19.80
C VAL A 100 2.16 3.67 -21.08
N SER A 101 2.17 4.77 -21.83
CA SER A 101 1.20 5.03 -22.93
C SER A 101 -0.24 4.89 -22.43
N ASP A 102 -0.97 3.86 -22.88
CA ASP A 102 -2.35 3.53 -22.50
C ASP A 102 -2.42 2.32 -21.55
N ARG A 103 -1.28 1.78 -21.12
CA ARG A 103 -1.19 0.60 -20.25
C ARG A 103 -0.94 0.99 -18.80
N GLN A 104 -1.74 0.42 -17.91
CA GLN A 104 -1.59 0.62 -16.48
C GLN A 104 -0.88 -0.56 -15.84
N VAL A 105 0.22 -0.29 -15.13
CA VAL A 105 0.95 -1.25 -14.30
C VAL A 105 0.60 -0.97 -12.85
N GLY A 106 -0.10 -1.91 -12.21
CA GLY A 106 -0.41 -1.84 -10.78
C GLY A 106 0.81 -2.19 -9.94
N ILE A 107 1.10 -1.35 -8.94
CA ILE A 107 2.13 -1.56 -7.93
C ILE A 107 1.47 -1.59 -6.55
N SER A 108 1.70 -2.67 -5.81
CA SER A 108 1.25 -2.81 -4.43
C SER A 108 2.43 -2.75 -3.46
N GLN A 109 2.18 -2.14 -2.30
CA GLN A 109 3.16 -2.05 -1.25
C GLN A 109 2.49 -2.38 0.09
N THR A 110 3.10 -3.29 0.86
CA THR A 110 2.59 -3.62 2.19
C THR A 110 2.74 -2.45 3.16
N GLY A 111 1.93 -2.44 4.22
CA GLY A 111 2.13 -1.54 5.35
C GLY A 111 3.32 -1.97 6.22
N ALA A 112 3.88 -1.03 6.97
CA ALA A 112 4.88 -1.32 7.99
C ALA A 112 4.29 -2.12 9.16
N PRO A 113 5.11 -2.85 9.94
CA PRO A 113 4.65 -3.43 11.19
C PRO A 113 4.12 -2.35 12.14
N CYS A 114 3.04 -2.68 12.87
CA CYS A 114 2.50 -1.81 13.91
C CYS A 114 3.56 -1.53 14.99
N ARG A 115 3.59 -0.28 15.45
CA ARG A 115 4.40 0.14 16.59
C ARG A 115 3.48 0.47 17.75
N PHE A 116 3.87 0.02 18.93
CA PHE A 116 3.09 0.15 20.15
C PHE A 116 3.96 0.82 21.21
N ASP A 117 3.48 1.94 21.72
CA ASP A 117 4.03 2.59 22.90
C ASP A 117 3.13 2.24 24.08
N VAL A 118 3.68 1.49 25.04
CA VAL A 118 2.94 0.90 26.16
C VAL A 118 3.45 1.47 27.46
N ALA A 119 2.55 1.97 28.30
CA ALA A 119 2.87 2.54 29.60
C ALA A 119 1.88 2.04 30.68
N PRO A 120 2.32 1.79 31.92
CA PRO A 120 3.70 1.84 32.37
C PRO A 120 4.57 0.73 31.77
N ALA A 121 5.87 0.98 31.69
CA ALA A 121 6.85 -0.04 31.30
C ALA A 121 7.08 -1.04 32.43
N SER A 122 7.71 -2.19 32.12
CA SER A 122 8.13 -3.17 33.13
C SER A 122 8.96 -2.53 34.24
N GLY A 123 8.85 -3.07 35.45
CA GLY A 123 9.69 -2.71 36.59
C GLY A 123 8.97 -1.95 37.70
N ASP A 124 7.73 -1.50 37.48
CA ASP A 124 6.94 -0.85 38.51
C ASP A 124 6.47 -1.83 39.59
N VAL A 125 6.15 -1.27 40.76
CA VAL A 125 5.73 -2.01 41.96
C VAL A 125 4.25 -1.80 42.22
N VAL A 126 3.51 -2.90 42.35
CA VAL A 126 2.12 -2.91 42.81
C VAL A 126 2.11 -3.18 44.31
N GLY A 127 1.35 -2.39 45.08
CA GLY A 127 1.23 -2.59 46.52
C GLY A 127 0.63 -3.97 46.87
N ALA A 128 0.91 -4.44 48.08
CA ALA A 128 0.43 -5.75 48.53
C ALA A 128 -1.10 -5.88 48.54
N GLN A 129 -1.83 -4.78 48.72
CA GLN A 129 -3.31 -4.77 48.63
C GLN A 129 -3.85 -5.01 47.20
N GLY A 130 -2.99 -4.93 46.18
CA GLY A 130 -3.42 -5.00 44.78
C GLY A 130 -4.22 -3.77 44.37
N GLY A 131 -5.25 -3.97 43.55
CA GLY A 131 -6.10 -2.92 43.00
C GLY A 131 -6.01 -2.82 41.47
N GLU A 132 -6.59 -1.76 40.92
CA GLU A 132 -6.57 -1.49 39.48
C GLU A 132 -5.23 -0.90 39.05
N LEU A 133 -4.52 -1.62 38.17
CA LEU A 133 -3.43 -1.10 37.37
C LEU A 133 -3.96 -0.74 35.98
N ARG A 134 -3.66 0.47 35.52
CA ARG A 134 -3.98 0.91 34.16
C ARG A 134 -2.74 0.80 33.28
N VAL A 135 -2.90 0.16 32.12
CA VAL A 135 -1.90 0.10 31.05
C VAL A 135 -2.45 0.83 29.83
N ASP A 136 -1.88 1.98 29.50
CA ASP A 136 -2.20 2.76 28.30
C ASP A 136 -1.36 2.27 27.10
N LEU A 137 -1.98 2.33 25.93
CA LEU A 137 -1.41 1.95 24.64
C LEU A 137 -1.59 3.08 23.64
N ARG A 138 -0.50 3.49 22.98
CA ARG A 138 -0.55 4.35 21.80
C ARG A 138 -0.06 3.61 20.56
N THR A 139 -0.83 3.70 19.48
CA THR A 139 -0.51 3.06 18.20
C THR A 139 -1.32 3.68 17.05
N HIS A 140 -1.05 3.24 15.83
CA HIS A 140 -1.82 3.68 14.68
C HIS A 140 -3.25 3.11 14.71
N ALA A 141 -4.25 3.89 14.26
CA ALA A 141 -5.67 3.49 14.30
C ALA A 141 -5.99 2.19 13.53
N ALA A 142 -5.14 1.81 12.57
CA ALA A 142 -5.31 0.57 11.83
C ALA A 142 -4.85 -0.68 12.61
N CYS A 143 -4.08 -0.52 13.69
CA CYS A 143 -3.40 -1.58 14.41
C CYS A 143 -4.30 -2.26 15.45
N ASP A 144 -4.46 -3.56 15.30
CA ASP A 144 -5.10 -4.40 16.31
C ASP A 144 -4.10 -4.81 17.39
N TRP A 145 -4.58 -4.96 18.61
CA TRP A 145 -3.78 -5.38 19.76
C TRP A 145 -4.57 -6.33 20.66
N SER A 146 -3.84 -7.14 21.43
CA SER A 146 -4.36 -8.03 22.45
C SER A 146 -3.72 -7.73 23.80
N ALA A 147 -4.42 -8.09 24.87
CA ALA A 147 -3.97 -7.98 26.23
C ALA A 147 -4.39 -9.21 27.04
N SER A 148 -3.47 -9.81 27.78
CA SER A 148 -3.76 -10.94 28.66
C SER A 148 -2.87 -10.92 29.90
N SER A 149 -3.34 -11.58 30.96
CA SER A 149 -2.54 -11.87 32.14
C SER A 149 -1.97 -13.28 32.02
N GLU A 150 -0.69 -13.45 32.34
CA GLU A 150 -0.04 -14.77 32.43
C GLU A 150 -0.19 -15.38 33.84
N VAL A 151 -0.82 -14.64 34.76
CA VAL A 151 -1.10 -15.08 36.13
C VAL A 151 -2.59 -15.07 36.42
N VAL A 152 -3.03 -16.02 37.26
CA VAL A 152 -4.46 -16.21 37.56
C VAL A 152 -5.04 -15.20 38.57
N TRP A 153 -4.18 -14.51 39.32
CA TRP A 153 -4.57 -13.55 40.35
C TRP A 153 -4.63 -12.10 39.83
N ALA A 154 -4.53 -11.90 38.51
CA ALA A 154 -4.76 -10.62 37.87
C ALA A 154 -5.67 -10.80 36.65
N GLN A 155 -6.70 -9.96 36.53
CA GLN A 155 -7.68 -10.00 35.45
C GLN A 155 -7.54 -8.80 34.52
N VAL A 156 -7.49 -9.04 33.22
CA VAL A 156 -7.30 -8.03 32.17
C VAL A 156 -8.62 -7.70 31.48
N SER A 157 -8.91 -6.41 31.28
CA SER A 157 -10.06 -5.93 30.51
C SER A 157 -9.83 -4.54 29.86
N PRO A 158 -10.09 -4.37 28.55
CA PRO A 158 -10.46 -5.41 27.59
C PRO A 158 -9.25 -6.27 27.20
N GLY A 159 -9.50 -7.50 26.74
CA GLY A 159 -8.45 -8.41 26.27
C GLY A 159 -7.97 -8.18 24.83
N ALA A 160 -8.60 -7.26 24.11
CA ALA A 160 -8.24 -6.86 22.76
C ALA A 160 -8.84 -5.50 22.41
N GLY A 161 -8.29 -4.86 21.38
CA GLY A 161 -8.81 -3.61 20.82
C GLY A 161 -8.07 -3.21 19.55
N ARG A 162 -8.34 -2.00 19.09
CA ARG A 162 -7.77 -1.44 17.87
C ARG A 162 -7.47 0.05 18.05
N GLY A 163 -6.35 0.50 17.50
CA GLY A 163 -5.84 1.87 17.68
C GLY A 163 -5.40 2.13 19.11
N ASP A 164 -5.31 3.40 19.48
CA ASP A 164 -5.05 3.81 20.86
C ASP A 164 -6.04 3.17 21.84
N GLY A 165 -5.57 2.83 23.03
CA GLY A 165 -6.39 2.10 23.98
C GLY A 165 -5.86 2.13 25.40
N ALA A 166 -6.65 1.58 26.31
CA ALA A 166 -6.23 1.37 27.68
C ALA A 166 -6.82 0.08 28.23
N VAL A 167 -5.97 -0.66 28.92
CA VAL A 167 -6.24 -1.94 29.53
C VAL A 167 -6.27 -1.73 31.04
N ARG A 168 -7.38 -2.09 31.68
CA ARG A 168 -7.46 -2.20 33.13
C ARG A 168 -7.05 -3.60 33.55
N VAL A 169 -6.25 -3.66 34.60
CA VAL A 169 -5.74 -4.89 35.20
C VAL A 169 -6.14 -4.88 36.66
N ASP A 170 -7.11 -5.72 37.02
CA ASP A 170 -7.52 -5.89 38.41
C ASP A 170 -6.58 -6.91 39.07
N VAL A 171 -5.75 -6.43 39.99
CA VAL A 171 -4.74 -7.24 40.68
C VAL A 171 -5.26 -7.62 42.07
N GLN A 172 -5.40 -8.92 42.34
CA GLN A 172 -5.79 -9.39 43.67
C GLN A 172 -4.74 -9.04 44.73
N ALA A 173 -5.16 -8.86 45.97
CA ALA A 173 -4.26 -8.71 47.10
C ALA A 173 -3.29 -9.90 47.21
N ASN A 174 -2.04 -9.59 47.57
CA ASN A 174 -1.06 -10.57 47.99
C ASN A 174 -1.13 -10.71 49.51
N THR A 175 -1.01 -11.92 50.05
CA THR A 175 -0.98 -12.18 51.49
C THR A 175 0.24 -12.98 51.92
N GLY A 176 1.23 -13.13 51.02
CA GLY A 176 2.46 -13.85 51.25
C GLY A 176 3.68 -13.05 50.79
N SER A 177 4.75 -13.76 50.44
CA SER A 177 5.97 -13.16 49.88
C SER A 177 5.70 -12.39 48.59
N ALA A 178 6.60 -11.46 48.23
CA ALA A 178 6.51 -10.71 46.99
C ALA A 178 6.40 -11.67 45.78
N ARG A 179 5.58 -11.30 44.80
CA ARG A 179 5.28 -12.13 43.62
C ARG A 179 5.29 -11.30 42.35
N THR A 180 5.54 -11.94 41.21
CA THR A 180 5.67 -11.28 39.91
C THR A 180 4.36 -11.32 39.13
N LEU A 181 3.86 -10.14 38.74
CA LEU A 181 2.77 -9.98 37.78
C LEU A 181 3.39 -9.94 36.37
N SER A 182 2.98 -10.87 35.51
CA SER A 182 3.37 -10.89 34.10
C SER A 182 2.15 -10.71 33.21
N LEU A 183 2.20 -9.70 32.34
CA LEU A 183 1.14 -9.37 31.37
C LEU A 183 1.72 -9.44 29.96
N LEU A 184 0.90 -9.86 28.99
CA LEU A 184 1.20 -9.74 27.57
C LEU A 184 0.27 -8.68 26.97
N VAL A 185 0.81 -7.52 26.56
CA VAL A 185 0.05 -6.40 26.02
C VAL A 185 0.68 -5.95 24.70
N ALA A 186 -0.08 -5.95 23.60
CA ALA A 186 0.38 -5.60 22.26
C ALA A 186 1.68 -6.34 21.84
N ASN A 187 1.74 -7.64 22.14
CA ASN A 187 2.91 -8.53 21.96
C ASN A 187 4.15 -8.15 22.77
N GLN A 188 4.02 -7.23 23.73
CA GLN A 188 5.07 -6.88 24.69
C GLN A 188 4.78 -7.56 26.03
N ARG A 189 5.79 -8.19 26.63
CA ARG A 189 5.67 -8.76 27.96
C ARG A 189 6.04 -7.69 29.00
N LEU A 190 5.07 -7.30 29.81
CA LEU A 190 5.25 -6.38 30.93
C LEU A 190 5.38 -7.17 32.23
N THR A 191 6.36 -6.81 33.06
CA THR A 191 6.60 -7.47 34.35
C THR A 191 6.60 -6.45 35.48
N PHE A 192 5.77 -6.69 36.49
CA PHE A 192 5.65 -5.87 37.70
C PHE A 192 5.92 -6.72 38.94
N THR A 193 6.38 -6.07 40.01
CA THR A 193 6.53 -6.75 41.31
C THR A 193 5.35 -6.38 42.21
N GLN A 194 4.59 -7.36 42.69
CA GLN A 194 3.63 -7.12 43.76
C GLN A 194 4.30 -7.36 45.12
N SER A 195 4.28 -6.34 45.99
CA SER A 195 4.92 -6.38 47.30
C SER A 195 4.36 -7.50 48.19
N ALA A 196 5.17 -7.93 49.17
CA ALA A 196 4.73 -8.78 50.27
C ALA A 196 3.84 -7.99 51.26
N VAL A 197 3.05 -8.71 52.06
CA VAL A 197 2.38 -8.16 53.25
C VAL A 197 3.30 -8.24 54.46
#